data_AF-A0A1L9WNQ5-F1
#
_entry.id   AF-A0A1L9WNQ5-F1
#
_cell.length_a   1.000
_cell.length_b   1.000
_cell.length_c   1.000
_cell.angle_alpha   90.00
_cell.angle_beta   90.00
_cell.angle_gamma   90.00
#
_symmetry.space_group_name_H-M   'P 1'
#
loop_
_entity.id
_entity.type
_entity.pdbx_description
1 polymer ?
#
loop_
_entity_poly.entity_id
_entity_poly.type
_entity_poly.pdbx_seq_one_letter_code
_entity_poly.pdbx_strand_id
1 'polypeptide(L)'
;MPSAPQQNGPTPVHSKAVHHKRTKGGDDPINKCDAIFAAAKTGNLDEIKGLLSEKPDRLNIKCAECHGITPIMAAAIANQQPAVELLSAQGADVTIRDSDSYTILKLTLDQGETHFGVANWIVAHHPELIVTDPRLPQGKEWLRAQFAIMSDNIEDAASKPPPEVLEYLVKDYPDKLPAHTGRTVSAVYWEHILLRYIGDIPLDITRNYSVDLKMAFVGTFDRILYHHEGIQESARLLNSVLPTTQYNIIGPHVVPKQGWVTERWEYHDKVHNLQVLDGIDTFLIDGNAGKIEVMLINYNVYEMEWVEDPEKGKPGPGKVCPSAKA
;
A
#
# COMPACT_ATOMS: atom_id res chain seq x y z
N MET A 1 -47.05 -0.02 5.81
CA MET A 1 -45.66 0.27 5.40
C MET A 1 -45.26 -0.79 4.39
N PRO A 2 -44.80 -0.45 3.18
CA PRO A 2 -44.22 -1.45 2.32
C PRO A 2 -43.01 -2.04 3.04
N SER A 3 -43.03 -3.36 3.22
CA SER A 3 -41.92 -4.15 3.75
C SER A 3 -40.64 -3.78 3.00
N ALA A 4 -39.65 -3.27 3.72
CA ALA A 4 -38.34 -3.00 3.15
C ALA A 4 -37.87 -4.26 2.40
N PRO A 5 -37.37 -4.15 1.16
CA PRO A 5 -36.69 -5.27 0.52
C PRO A 5 -35.61 -5.73 1.49
N GLN A 6 -35.43 -7.05 1.65
CA GLN A 6 -34.32 -7.62 2.41
C GLN A 6 -33.01 -7.10 1.79
N GLN A 7 -32.51 -5.99 2.33
CA GLN A 7 -31.14 -5.58 2.14
C GLN A 7 -30.34 -6.58 2.95
N ASN A 8 -29.85 -7.63 2.28
CA ASN A 8 -28.86 -8.51 2.89
C ASN A 8 -27.70 -7.60 3.30
N GLY A 9 -27.41 -7.57 4.60
CA GLY A 9 -26.30 -6.75 5.11
C GLY A 9 -24.94 -7.20 4.57
N PRO A 10 -23.87 -6.48 4.92
CA PRO A 10 -22.54 -6.76 4.38
C PRO A 10 -22.15 -8.23 4.58
N THR A 11 -21.50 -8.81 3.58
CA THR A 11 -21.19 -10.25 3.58
C THR A 11 -20.07 -10.54 4.58
N PRO A 12 -20.29 -11.42 5.59
CA PRO A 12 -19.24 -11.77 6.54
C PRO A 12 -18.16 -12.62 5.88
N VAL A 13 -16.91 -12.23 6.07
CA VAL A 13 -15.74 -13.00 5.64
C VAL A 13 -15.01 -13.46 6.89
N HIS A 14 -15.13 -14.74 7.18
CA HIS A 14 -14.32 -15.44 8.17
C HIS A 14 -13.22 -16.18 7.41
N SER A 15 -12.00 -15.64 7.41
CA SER A 15 -10.90 -16.31 6.72
C SER A 15 -10.46 -17.54 7.52
N LYS A 16 -10.08 -18.61 6.80
CA LYS A 16 -9.11 -19.59 7.32
C LYS A 16 -7.76 -19.11 6.83
N ALA A 17 -6.88 -18.71 7.74
CA ALA A 17 -5.56 -18.19 7.42
C ALA A 17 -4.81 -19.09 6.42
N VAL A 18 -4.45 -18.54 5.28
CA VAL A 18 -3.29 -19.01 4.51
C VAL A 18 -2.19 -17.99 4.76
N HIS A 19 -1.56 -18.07 5.93
CA HIS A 19 -0.32 -17.35 6.15
C HIS A 19 0.76 -18.03 5.32
N HIS A 20 1.07 -17.48 4.16
CA HIS A 20 2.40 -17.69 3.61
C HIS A 20 3.34 -16.89 4.52
N LYS A 21 3.94 -17.58 5.49
CA LYS A 21 5.04 -17.00 6.24
C LYS A 21 6.22 -16.98 5.27
N ARG A 22 6.83 -15.82 5.01
CA ARG A 22 8.09 -15.75 4.26
C ARG A 22 9.16 -16.48 5.07
N THR A 23 9.27 -17.79 4.91
CA THR A 23 10.20 -18.63 5.67
C THR A 23 11.59 -18.49 5.06
N LYS A 24 12.54 -18.00 5.85
CA LYS A 24 13.97 -18.22 5.59
C LYS A 24 14.29 -19.66 6.01
N GLY A 25 14.14 -20.63 5.10
CA GLY A 25 14.61 -22.01 5.28
C GLY A 25 13.55 -23.10 5.02
N GLY A 26 13.94 -24.10 4.24
CA GLY A 26 13.07 -25.13 3.61
C GLY A 26 12.96 -24.88 2.10
N ASP A 27 12.91 -25.94 1.28
CA ASP A 27 13.00 -25.93 -0.20
C ASP A 27 12.56 -24.61 -0.83
N ASP A 28 13.46 -24.00 -1.60
CA ASP A 28 13.23 -22.72 -2.27
C ASP A 28 11.92 -22.78 -3.09
N PRO A 29 10.84 -22.10 -2.65
CA PRO A 29 9.52 -22.26 -3.25
C PRO A 29 9.52 -21.82 -4.72
N ILE A 30 10.55 -21.09 -5.14
CA ILE A 30 10.75 -20.67 -6.52
C ILE A 30 10.87 -21.84 -7.50
N ASN A 31 11.34 -22.99 -7.03
CA ASN A 31 11.47 -24.20 -7.86
C ASN A 31 10.11 -24.81 -8.22
N LYS A 32 9.03 -24.43 -7.53
CA LYS A 32 7.66 -24.83 -7.84
C LYS A 32 6.97 -23.84 -8.80
N CYS A 33 7.60 -22.70 -9.08
CA CYS A 33 7.13 -21.73 -10.06
C CYS A 33 7.56 -22.13 -11.49
N ASP A 34 7.16 -21.33 -12.49
CA ASP A 34 7.69 -21.45 -13.85
C ASP A 34 9.23 -21.27 -13.87
N ALA A 35 9.91 -21.94 -14.80
CA ALA A 35 11.37 -21.91 -14.92
C ALA A 35 11.95 -20.48 -15.04
N ILE A 36 11.19 -19.53 -15.57
CA ILE A 36 11.64 -18.14 -15.70
C ILE A 36 11.99 -17.50 -14.35
N PHE A 37 11.36 -17.94 -13.26
CA PHE A 37 11.66 -17.42 -11.93
C PHE A 37 13.04 -17.87 -11.44
N ALA A 38 13.42 -19.13 -11.68
CA ALA A 38 14.75 -19.63 -11.35
C ALA A 38 15.83 -18.96 -12.22
N ALA A 39 15.54 -18.76 -13.52
CA ALA A 39 16.43 -18.03 -14.43
C ALA A 39 16.62 -16.57 -13.98
N ALA A 40 15.53 -15.88 -13.61
CA ALA A 40 15.56 -14.53 -13.07
C ALA A 40 16.34 -14.43 -11.75
N LYS A 41 16.10 -15.36 -10.81
CA LYS A 41 16.80 -15.42 -9.52
C LYS A 41 18.30 -15.62 -9.67
N THR A 42 18.72 -16.44 -10.64
CA THR A 42 20.14 -16.74 -10.89
C THR A 42 20.82 -15.76 -11.83
N GLY A 43 20.06 -14.85 -12.46
CA GLY A 43 20.59 -13.89 -13.44
C GLY A 43 20.93 -14.53 -14.79
N ASN A 44 20.38 -15.70 -15.12
CA ASN A 44 20.66 -16.41 -16.36
C ASN A 44 19.95 -15.75 -17.57
N LEU A 45 20.59 -14.73 -18.14
CA LEU A 45 20.01 -13.90 -19.20
C LEU A 45 19.63 -14.69 -20.45
N ASP A 46 20.43 -15.69 -20.83
CA ASP A 46 20.18 -16.48 -22.03
C ASP A 46 18.98 -17.42 -21.85
N GLU A 47 18.81 -17.99 -20.66
CA GLU A 47 17.63 -18.77 -20.32
C GLU A 47 16.37 -17.90 -20.24
N ILE A 48 16.46 -16.70 -19.66
CA ILE A 48 15.34 -15.73 -19.67
C ILE A 48 14.92 -15.43 -21.11
N LYS A 49 15.87 -15.13 -22.01
CA LYS A 49 15.57 -14.87 -23.43
C LYS A 49 14.94 -16.09 -24.10
N GLY A 50 15.50 -17.28 -23.88
CA GLY A 50 14.97 -18.54 -24.41
C GLY A 50 13.52 -18.75 -24.00
N LEU A 51 13.23 -18.71 -22.70
CA LEU A 51 11.89 -18.92 -22.15
C LEU A 51 10.87 -17.89 -22.64
N LEU A 52 11.26 -16.62 -22.77
CA LEU A 52 10.40 -15.56 -23.30
C LEU A 52 10.16 -15.69 -24.81
N SER A 53 11.15 -16.16 -25.58
CA SER A 53 10.96 -16.43 -27.01
C SER A 53 10.02 -17.61 -27.28
N GLU A 54 9.98 -18.59 -26.38
CA GLU A 54 9.00 -19.69 -26.45
C GLU A 54 7.59 -19.22 -26.07
N LYS A 55 7.46 -18.44 -25.00
CA LYS A 55 6.19 -17.94 -24.48
C LYS A 55 6.35 -16.54 -23.88
N PRO A 56 6.07 -15.47 -24.66
CA PRO A 56 6.17 -14.09 -24.18
C PRO A 56 5.30 -13.78 -22.95
N ASP A 57 4.16 -14.45 -22.82
CA ASP A 57 3.21 -14.26 -21.71
C ASP A 57 3.81 -14.60 -20.33
N ARG A 58 4.97 -15.28 -20.27
CA ARG A 58 5.70 -15.53 -19.01
C ARG A 58 6.22 -14.25 -18.34
N LEU A 59 6.27 -13.13 -19.06
CA LEU A 59 6.91 -11.91 -18.58
C LEU A 59 6.32 -11.37 -17.26
N ASN A 60 5.00 -11.51 -17.09
CA ASN A 60 4.23 -10.94 -15.98
C ASN A 60 3.45 -12.00 -15.17
N ILE A 61 3.77 -13.29 -15.32
CA ILE A 61 3.12 -14.34 -14.52
C ILE A 61 3.41 -14.15 -13.03
N LYS A 62 2.44 -14.49 -12.18
CA LYS A 62 2.57 -14.41 -10.72
C LYS A 62 2.81 -15.80 -10.15
N CYS A 63 3.87 -15.98 -9.36
CA CYS A 63 4.09 -17.27 -8.72
C CYS A 63 3.23 -17.43 -7.45
N ALA A 64 2.20 -18.27 -7.49
CA ALA A 64 1.33 -18.54 -6.35
C ALA A 64 2.09 -18.99 -5.09
N GLU A 65 3.12 -19.84 -5.26
CA GLU A 65 3.94 -20.36 -4.16
C GLU A 65 4.91 -19.33 -3.56
N CYS A 66 5.18 -18.25 -4.29
CA CYS A 66 6.08 -17.17 -3.88
C CYS A 66 5.31 -15.85 -3.70
N HIS A 67 4.14 -15.91 -3.06
CA HIS A 67 3.34 -14.72 -2.75
C HIS A 67 2.95 -13.90 -3.98
N GLY A 68 2.85 -14.50 -5.16
CA GLY A 68 2.45 -13.79 -6.37
C GLY A 68 3.49 -12.81 -6.92
N ILE A 69 4.77 -12.94 -6.53
CA ILE A 69 5.85 -12.16 -7.18
C ILE A 69 5.93 -12.48 -8.67
N THR A 70 6.46 -11.54 -9.45
CA THR A 70 6.73 -11.68 -10.90
C THR A 70 8.20 -12.04 -11.16
N PRO A 71 8.57 -12.44 -12.39
CA PRO A 71 9.97 -12.74 -12.71
C PRO A 71 10.91 -11.56 -12.45
N ILE A 72 10.49 -10.32 -12.78
CA ILE A 72 11.32 -9.14 -12.53
C ILE A 72 11.50 -8.87 -11.04
N MET A 73 10.48 -9.12 -10.22
CA MET A 73 10.61 -9.05 -8.76
C MET A 73 11.58 -10.11 -8.24
N ALA A 74 11.54 -11.34 -8.77
CA ALA A 74 12.49 -12.39 -8.38
C ALA A 74 13.95 -12.01 -8.69
N ALA A 75 14.20 -11.41 -9.87
CA ALA A 75 15.52 -10.88 -10.21
C ALA A 75 15.95 -9.75 -9.26
N ALA A 76 15.03 -8.83 -8.94
CA ALA A 76 15.32 -7.70 -8.06
C ALA A 76 15.61 -8.14 -6.62
N ILE A 77 14.81 -9.06 -6.06
CA ILE A 77 15.02 -9.69 -4.75
C ILE A 77 16.35 -10.47 -4.69
N ALA A 78 16.81 -11.00 -5.82
CA ALA A 78 18.06 -11.75 -5.91
C ALA A 78 19.29 -10.88 -6.24
N ASN A 79 19.13 -9.56 -6.25
CA ASN A 79 20.15 -8.57 -6.64
C ASN A 79 20.72 -8.77 -8.05
N GLN A 80 19.95 -9.36 -8.97
CA GLN A 80 20.39 -9.64 -10.34
C GLN A 80 20.04 -8.47 -11.28
N GLN A 81 20.75 -7.34 -11.12
CA GLN A 81 20.48 -6.13 -11.91
C GLN A 81 20.42 -6.37 -13.43
N PRO A 82 21.34 -7.14 -14.06
CA PRO A 82 21.26 -7.40 -15.51
C PRO A 82 19.98 -8.14 -15.94
N ALA A 83 19.42 -8.99 -15.06
CA ALA A 83 18.15 -9.66 -15.33
C ALA A 83 16.97 -8.72 -15.14
N VAL A 84 17.03 -7.79 -14.17
CA VAL A 84 16.04 -6.70 -14.02
C VAL A 84 16.03 -5.82 -15.27
N GLU A 85 17.21 -5.41 -15.74
CA GLU A 85 17.39 -4.62 -16.97
C GLU A 85 16.80 -5.34 -18.19
N LEU A 86 17.13 -6.63 -18.36
CA LEU A 86 16.63 -7.44 -19.47
C LEU A 86 15.10 -7.57 -19.43
N LEU A 87 14.53 -7.94 -18.28
CA LEU A 87 13.08 -8.14 -18.13
C LEU A 87 12.32 -6.82 -18.32
N SER A 88 12.84 -5.72 -17.78
CA SER A 88 12.29 -4.38 -18.02
C SER A 88 12.32 -4.01 -19.51
N ALA A 89 13.44 -4.25 -20.20
CA ALA A 89 13.56 -3.99 -21.64
C ALA A 89 12.62 -4.86 -22.51
N GLN A 90 12.19 -6.02 -22.01
CA GLN A 90 11.17 -6.85 -22.65
C GLN A 90 9.73 -6.39 -22.37
N GLY A 91 9.53 -5.37 -21.53
CA GLY A 91 8.21 -4.82 -21.19
C GLY A 91 7.58 -5.42 -19.94
N ALA A 92 8.39 -5.92 -18.99
CA ALA A 92 7.86 -6.42 -17.72
C ALA A 92 7.17 -5.28 -16.94
N ASP A 93 6.00 -5.56 -16.40
CA ASP A 93 5.21 -4.61 -15.64
C ASP A 93 5.76 -4.48 -14.22
N VAL A 94 6.44 -3.36 -13.96
CA VAL A 94 7.05 -3.02 -12.68
C VAL A 94 6.05 -2.49 -11.65
N THR A 95 4.80 -2.24 -12.06
CA THR A 95 3.74 -1.69 -11.19
C THR A 95 3.00 -2.79 -10.43
N ILE A 96 3.16 -4.05 -10.86
CA ILE A 96 2.56 -5.22 -10.22
C ILE A 96 2.94 -5.24 -8.73
N ARG A 97 1.99 -5.69 -7.91
CA ARG A 97 2.18 -5.96 -6.49
C ARG A 97 2.03 -7.45 -6.20
N ASP A 98 2.79 -7.89 -5.21
CA ASP A 98 2.67 -9.24 -4.66
C ASP A 98 1.40 -9.37 -3.80
N SER A 99 1.22 -10.53 -3.17
CA SER A 99 0.02 -10.85 -2.37
C SER A 99 -0.04 -10.06 -1.06
N ASP A 100 1.10 -9.57 -0.58
CA ASP A 100 1.20 -8.67 0.59
C ASP A 100 1.09 -7.20 0.17
N SER A 101 0.74 -6.95 -1.11
CA SER A 101 0.65 -5.63 -1.74
C SER A 101 1.97 -4.87 -1.84
N TYR A 102 3.11 -5.55 -1.72
CA TYR A 102 4.41 -4.94 -1.88
C TYR A 102 4.72 -4.65 -3.34
N THR A 103 5.26 -3.46 -3.59
CA THR A 103 5.85 -3.07 -4.87
C THR A 103 7.21 -3.72 -5.06
N ILE A 104 7.71 -3.71 -6.29
CA ILE A 104 9.09 -4.16 -6.57
C ILE A 104 10.13 -3.41 -5.74
N LEU A 105 9.93 -2.10 -5.49
CA LEU A 105 10.84 -1.29 -4.67
C LEU A 105 10.85 -1.77 -3.22
N LYS A 106 9.68 -2.00 -2.61
CA LYS A 106 9.58 -2.51 -1.23
C LYS A 106 10.27 -3.87 -1.08
N LEU A 107 9.99 -4.79 -2.01
CA LEU A 107 10.60 -6.12 -2.03
C LEU A 107 12.13 -6.08 -2.12
N THR A 108 12.65 -5.18 -2.97
CA THR A 108 14.09 -4.98 -3.20
C THR A 108 14.75 -4.39 -1.96
N LEU A 109 14.17 -3.32 -1.38
CA LEU A 109 14.74 -2.63 -0.22
C LEU A 109 14.70 -3.49 1.06
N ASP A 110 13.71 -4.36 1.21
CA ASP A 110 13.61 -5.31 2.33
C ASP A 110 14.73 -6.37 2.35
N GLN A 111 15.48 -6.52 1.26
CA GLN A 111 16.69 -7.36 1.26
C GLN A 111 17.91 -6.66 1.88
N GLY A 112 17.83 -5.35 2.12
CA GLY A 112 18.87 -4.55 2.76
C GLY A 112 19.71 -3.71 1.79
N GLU A 113 20.68 -2.99 2.34
CA GLU A 113 21.47 -1.97 1.64
C GLU A 113 22.19 -2.49 0.38
N THR A 114 22.52 -3.78 0.32
CA THR A 114 23.17 -4.41 -0.84
C THR A 114 22.31 -4.36 -2.12
N HIS A 115 21.00 -4.14 -1.99
CA HIS A 115 20.05 -4.08 -3.10
C HIS A 115 19.70 -2.65 -3.52
N PHE A 116 20.28 -1.63 -2.87
CA PHE A 116 20.01 -0.23 -3.22
C PHE A 116 20.47 0.12 -4.63
N GLY A 117 21.48 -0.58 -5.18
CA GLY A 117 21.87 -0.44 -6.58
C GLY A 117 20.73 -0.75 -7.54
N VAL A 118 20.10 -1.91 -7.37
CA VAL A 118 18.92 -2.32 -8.16
C VAL A 118 17.75 -1.37 -7.92
N ALA A 119 17.46 -1.01 -6.67
CA ALA A 119 16.36 -0.09 -6.36
C ALA A 119 16.55 1.28 -7.03
N ASN A 120 17.75 1.86 -6.96
CA ASN A 120 18.08 3.11 -7.62
C ASN A 120 18.02 3.01 -9.15
N TRP A 121 18.43 1.88 -9.71
CA TRP A 121 18.28 1.62 -11.14
C TRP A 121 16.81 1.63 -11.55
N ILE A 122 15.93 0.94 -10.80
CA ILE A 122 14.48 0.91 -11.04
C ILE A 122 13.93 2.34 -11.00
N VAL A 123 14.22 3.12 -9.95
CA VAL A 123 13.75 4.50 -9.83
C VAL A 123 14.22 5.38 -11.00
N ALA A 124 15.46 5.20 -11.47
CA ALA A 124 16.01 5.99 -12.57
C ALA A 124 15.38 5.66 -13.94
N HIS A 125 14.92 4.43 -14.15
CA HIS A 125 14.39 3.95 -15.43
C HIS A 125 12.86 3.84 -15.46
N HIS A 126 12.21 3.96 -14.30
CA HIS A 126 10.76 3.89 -14.13
C HIS A 126 10.23 5.12 -13.36
N PRO A 127 10.32 6.33 -13.94
CA PRO A 127 9.90 7.57 -13.29
C PRO A 127 8.38 7.66 -13.04
N GLU A 128 7.60 6.76 -13.62
CA GLU A 128 6.17 6.58 -13.33
C GLU A 128 5.90 5.98 -11.96
N LEU A 129 6.88 5.29 -11.35
CA LEU A 129 6.73 4.72 -10.02
C LEU A 129 6.78 5.83 -8.96
N ILE A 130 5.76 5.86 -8.12
CA ILE A 130 5.76 6.70 -6.92
C ILE A 130 6.69 6.06 -5.89
N VAL A 131 7.75 6.77 -5.52
CA VAL A 131 8.69 6.33 -4.48
C VAL A 131 8.23 6.89 -3.14
N THR A 132 7.78 6.01 -2.25
CA THR A 132 7.27 6.39 -0.91
C THR A 132 8.12 5.86 0.25
N ASP A 133 9.04 4.93 -0.02
CA ASP A 133 9.87 4.30 1.01
C ASP A 133 11.00 5.25 1.47
N PRO A 134 11.06 5.61 2.77
CA PRO A 134 11.99 6.63 3.27
C PRO A 134 13.46 6.17 3.29
N ARG A 135 13.73 4.88 3.02
CA ARG A 135 15.10 4.39 2.81
C ARG A 135 15.75 4.96 1.55
N LEU A 136 14.94 5.41 0.58
CA LEU A 136 15.41 6.16 -0.58
C LEU A 136 15.25 7.67 -0.36
N PRO A 137 16.19 8.51 -0.84
CA PRO A 137 16.08 9.97 -0.71
C PRO A 137 14.76 10.54 -1.24
N GLN A 138 14.30 10.06 -2.39
CA GLN A 138 13.06 10.47 -3.03
C GLN A 138 11.84 10.15 -2.17
N GLY A 139 11.81 8.95 -1.55
CA GLY A 139 10.71 8.55 -0.67
C GLY A 139 10.68 9.35 0.62
N LYS A 140 11.86 9.66 1.19
CA LYS A 140 11.98 10.56 2.34
C LYS A 140 11.44 11.95 2.03
N GLU A 141 11.82 12.53 0.89
CA GLU A 141 11.36 13.85 0.46
C GLU A 141 9.85 13.86 0.21
N TRP A 142 9.35 12.83 -0.49
CA TRP A 142 7.93 12.65 -0.76
C TRP A 142 7.12 12.57 0.52
N LEU A 143 7.54 11.76 1.50
CA LEU A 143 6.83 11.59 2.76
C LEU A 143 6.79 12.88 3.57
N ARG A 144 7.88 13.65 3.60
CA ARG A 144 7.93 14.97 4.24
C ARG A 144 7.01 15.99 3.56
N ALA A 145 6.97 15.99 2.23
CA ALA A 145 6.08 16.87 1.48
C ALA A 145 4.61 16.55 1.75
N GLN A 146 4.22 15.28 1.69
CA GLN A 146 2.84 14.87 1.99
C GLN A 146 2.47 15.18 3.44
N PHE A 147 3.37 14.94 4.39
CA PHE A 147 3.15 15.29 5.79
C PHE A 147 2.88 16.78 5.98
N ALA A 148 3.68 17.64 5.34
CA ALA A 148 3.50 19.09 5.41
C ALA A 148 2.13 19.50 4.84
N ILE A 149 1.76 19.00 3.66
CA ILE A 149 0.46 19.27 3.02
C ILE A 149 -0.69 18.87 3.95
N MET A 150 -0.66 17.66 4.51
CA MET A 150 -1.70 17.19 5.44
C MET A 150 -1.75 18.06 6.69
N SER A 151 -0.61 18.37 7.31
CA SER A 151 -0.51 19.17 8.52
C SER A 151 -1.02 20.62 8.35
N ASP A 152 -0.81 21.20 7.17
CA ASP A 152 -1.23 22.58 6.86
C ASP A 152 -2.74 22.66 6.55
N ASN A 153 -3.32 21.62 5.96
CA ASN A 153 -4.74 21.55 5.61
C ASN A 153 -5.66 21.28 6.82
N ILE A 154 -5.11 20.78 7.94
CA ILE A 154 -5.89 20.45 9.13
C ILE A 154 -5.99 21.69 10.03
N GLU A 155 -7.20 22.20 10.21
CA GLU A 155 -7.44 23.35 11.09
C GLU A 155 -7.42 22.97 12.58
N ASP A 156 -8.03 21.84 12.92
CA ASP A 156 -8.12 21.39 14.32
C ASP A 156 -6.77 20.91 14.85
N ALA A 157 -6.28 21.60 15.90
CA ALA A 157 -4.98 21.31 16.50
C ALA A 157 -4.90 19.89 17.08
N ALA A 158 -6.00 19.31 17.58
CA ALA A 158 -6.01 17.95 18.13
C ALA A 158 -5.88 16.87 17.04
N SER A 159 -6.24 17.21 15.81
CA SER A 159 -6.21 16.34 14.63
C SER A 159 -4.90 16.41 13.86
N LYS A 160 -4.04 17.41 14.14
CA LYS A 160 -2.75 17.54 13.45
C LYS A 160 -1.82 16.34 13.71
N PRO A 161 -1.05 15.93 12.69
CA PRO A 161 -0.09 14.86 12.84
C PRO A 161 1.04 15.23 13.81
N PRO A 162 1.38 14.37 14.78
CA PRO A 162 2.53 14.60 15.64
C PRO A 162 3.84 14.48 14.82
N PRO A 163 4.71 15.52 14.78
CA PRO A 163 5.92 15.51 13.97
C PRO A 163 6.86 14.34 14.29
N GLU A 164 6.89 13.87 15.54
CA GLU A 164 7.71 12.75 15.96
C GLU A 164 7.41 11.46 15.20
N VAL A 165 6.15 11.26 14.75
CA VAL A 165 5.73 10.09 13.96
C VAL A 165 6.48 10.05 12.63
N LEU A 166 6.54 11.18 11.94
CA LEU A 166 7.30 11.30 10.71
C LEU A 166 8.80 11.10 10.97
N GLU A 167 9.34 11.70 12.03
CA GLU A 167 10.78 11.68 12.27
C GLU A 167 11.33 10.26 12.50
N TYR A 168 10.66 9.43 13.32
CA TYR A 168 11.12 8.04 13.48
C TYR A 168 10.85 7.18 12.24
N LEU A 169 9.80 7.45 11.45
CA LEU A 169 9.57 6.73 10.20
C LEU A 169 10.60 7.12 9.13
N VAL A 170 11.11 8.34 9.14
CA VAL A 170 12.15 8.77 8.19
C VAL A 170 13.53 8.26 8.61
N LYS A 171 13.81 8.20 9.92
CA LYS A 171 15.15 7.93 10.44
C LYS A 171 15.38 6.45 10.81
N ASP A 172 14.38 5.85 11.45
CA ASP A 172 14.54 4.60 12.18
C ASP A 172 13.72 3.44 11.54
N TYR A 173 12.92 3.71 10.51
CA TYR A 173 12.22 2.69 9.72
C TYR A 173 13.19 1.83 8.89
N PRO A 174 12.94 0.51 8.76
CA PRO A 174 11.92 -0.27 9.48
C PRO A 174 12.43 -0.82 10.83
N ASP A 175 13.74 -0.83 11.07
CA ASP A 175 14.37 -1.72 12.06
C ASP A 175 14.42 -1.18 13.50
N LYS A 176 14.33 0.13 13.71
CA LYS A 176 14.57 0.80 15.00
C LYS A 176 13.39 1.66 15.47
N LEU A 177 12.18 1.28 15.06
CA LEU A 177 10.97 1.99 15.42
C LEU A 177 10.69 1.96 16.93
N PRO A 178 10.06 3.00 17.50
CA PRO A 178 9.69 3.03 18.91
C PRO A 178 8.69 1.93 19.28
N ALA A 179 8.50 1.73 20.58
CA ALA A 179 7.50 0.82 21.12
C ALA A 179 6.12 1.09 20.51
N HIS A 180 5.41 0.04 20.13
CA HIS A 180 4.09 0.12 19.51
C HIS A 180 2.95 -0.03 20.53
N THR A 181 3.24 0.15 21.82
CA THR A 181 2.29 0.11 22.94
C THR A 181 2.34 1.43 23.72
N GLY A 182 1.24 1.80 24.39
CA GLY A 182 1.18 3.03 25.19
C GLY A 182 1.30 4.33 24.37
N ARG A 183 0.91 4.28 23.10
CA ARG A 183 0.93 5.42 22.17
C ARG A 183 -0.40 6.18 22.25
N THR A 184 -0.35 7.49 21.98
CA THR A 184 -1.57 8.30 21.91
C THR A 184 -2.44 7.88 20.72
N VAL A 185 -3.74 8.15 20.80
CA VAL A 185 -4.70 7.94 19.71
C VAL A 185 -4.22 8.59 18.40
N SER A 186 -3.73 9.83 18.49
CA SER A 186 -3.19 10.57 17.34
C SER A 186 -1.94 9.88 16.76
N ALA A 187 -1.00 9.44 17.59
CA ALA A 187 0.20 8.75 17.12
C ALA A 187 -0.11 7.42 16.43
N VAL A 188 -1.08 6.65 16.92
CA VAL A 188 -1.52 5.39 16.28
C VAL A 188 -2.14 5.66 14.92
N TYR A 189 -3.07 6.62 14.84
CA TYR A 189 -3.72 7.00 13.58
C TYR A 189 -2.71 7.50 12.55
N TRP A 190 -1.83 8.42 12.93
CA TRP A 190 -0.87 9.00 11.99
C TRP A 190 0.26 8.04 11.59
N GLU A 191 0.69 7.13 12.48
CA GLU A 191 1.60 6.06 12.08
C GLU A 191 0.92 5.13 11.06
N HIS A 192 -0.38 4.84 11.26
CA HIS A 192 -1.16 4.06 10.30
C HIS A 192 -1.19 4.73 8.91
N ILE A 193 -1.54 6.02 8.83
CA ILE A 193 -1.56 6.76 7.56
C ILE A 193 -0.20 6.73 6.86
N LEU A 194 0.88 7.01 7.61
CA LEU A 194 2.21 7.09 7.01
C LEU A 194 2.75 5.70 6.61
N LEU A 195 2.46 4.63 7.35
CA LEU A 195 2.81 3.27 6.92
C LEU A 195 1.99 2.81 5.70
N ARG A 196 0.75 3.28 5.55
CA ARG A 196 -0.05 3.06 4.32
C ARG A 196 0.56 3.78 3.12
N TYR A 197 1.04 5.00 3.31
CA TYR A 197 1.80 5.74 2.28
C TYR A 197 3.10 5.03 1.90
N ILE A 198 3.88 4.55 2.88
CA ILE A 198 5.08 3.74 2.64
C ILE A 198 4.74 2.43 1.91
N GLY A 199 3.51 1.94 2.06
CA GLY A 199 3.05 0.67 1.49
C GLY A 199 3.47 -0.54 2.32
N ASP A 200 3.84 -0.35 3.59
CA ASP A 200 4.21 -1.43 4.51
C ASP A 200 3.01 -1.91 5.33
N ILE A 201 2.07 -2.55 4.62
CA ILE A 201 0.80 -3.04 5.18
C ILE A 201 1.03 -4.06 6.31
N PRO A 202 1.92 -5.06 6.19
CA PRO A 202 2.18 -6.00 7.28
C PRO A 202 2.73 -5.32 8.54
N LEU A 203 3.62 -4.34 8.40
CA LEU A 203 4.12 -3.59 9.56
C LEU A 203 3.03 -2.74 10.20
N ASP A 204 2.21 -2.06 9.40
CA ASP A 204 1.06 -1.30 9.88
C ASP A 204 0.08 -2.18 10.66
N ILE A 205 -0.30 -3.32 10.12
CA ILE A 205 -1.16 -4.31 10.79
C ILE A 205 -0.58 -4.68 12.16
N THR A 206 0.69 -5.08 12.19
CA THR A 206 1.35 -5.53 13.41
C THR A 206 1.44 -4.42 14.46
N ARG A 207 1.73 -3.18 14.02
CA ARG A 207 1.94 -2.05 14.92
C ARG A 207 0.64 -1.40 15.36
N ASN A 208 -0.34 -1.21 14.49
CA ASN A 208 -1.47 -0.32 14.75
C ASN A 208 -2.80 -1.01 14.99
N TYR A 209 -2.96 -2.29 14.64
CA TYR A 209 -4.25 -2.97 14.75
C TYR A 209 -4.27 -3.98 15.89
N SER A 210 -5.38 -4.03 16.61
CA SER A 210 -5.68 -5.11 17.56
C SER A 210 -5.81 -6.43 16.80
N VAL A 211 -5.36 -7.52 17.42
CA VAL A 211 -5.59 -8.87 16.88
C VAL A 211 -7.09 -9.22 16.89
N ASP A 212 -7.89 -8.56 17.73
CA ASP A 212 -9.33 -8.75 17.85
C ASP A 212 -10.14 -7.70 17.05
N LEU A 213 -9.49 -7.03 16.09
CA LEU A 213 -10.11 -5.99 15.26
C LEU A 213 -11.45 -6.47 14.67
N LYS A 214 -12.46 -5.60 14.76
CA LYS A 214 -13.71 -5.74 14.03
C LYS A 214 -13.81 -4.66 12.97
N MET A 215 -14.08 -5.07 11.73
CA MET A 215 -14.13 -4.15 10.60
C MET A 215 -15.41 -4.29 9.80
N ALA A 216 -16.11 -3.18 9.58
CA ALA A 216 -17.15 -3.10 8.57
C ALA A 216 -16.59 -2.38 7.34
N PHE A 217 -16.73 -2.99 6.18
CA PHE A 217 -16.25 -2.46 4.92
C PHE A 217 -17.44 -2.31 3.96
N VAL A 218 -18.01 -1.12 3.93
CA VAL A 218 -19.24 -0.79 3.22
C VAL A 218 -18.91 -0.05 1.91
N GLY A 219 -19.82 -0.14 0.95
CA GLY A 219 -19.70 0.51 -0.36
C GLY A 219 -19.38 -0.50 -1.45
N THR A 220 -18.30 -0.29 -2.20
CA THR A 220 -17.93 -1.09 -3.39
C THR A 220 -17.96 -2.60 -3.14
N PHE A 221 -17.47 -3.05 -1.98
CA PHE A 221 -17.31 -4.47 -1.67
C PHE A 221 -18.31 -5.04 -0.69
N ASP A 222 -18.94 -4.21 0.16
CA ASP A 222 -19.96 -4.60 1.14
C ASP A 222 -19.63 -5.91 1.92
N ARG A 223 -18.65 -5.84 2.82
CA ARG A 223 -18.09 -6.93 3.64
C ARG A 223 -18.04 -6.62 5.13
N ILE A 224 -18.10 -7.66 5.96
CA ILE A 224 -17.59 -7.62 7.35
C ILE A 224 -16.30 -8.44 7.42
N LEU A 225 -15.25 -7.84 7.96
CA LEU A 225 -13.91 -8.39 8.05
C LEU A 225 -13.44 -8.42 9.51
N TYR A 226 -12.54 -9.35 9.83
CA TYR A 226 -12.12 -9.60 11.21
C TYR A 226 -10.61 -9.78 11.28
N HIS A 227 -10.05 -9.38 12.43
CA HIS A 227 -8.66 -9.62 12.78
C HIS A 227 -7.68 -8.98 11.76
N HIS A 228 -6.43 -9.41 11.81
CA HIS A 228 -5.39 -8.94 10.92
C HIS A 228 -5.61 -9.41 9.46
N GLU A 229 -6.16 -10.60 9.26
CA GLU A 229 -6.50 -11.07 7.90
C GLU A 229 -7.55 -10.19 7.23
N GLY A 230 -8.47 -9.62 8.01
CA GLY A 230 -9.45 -8.67 7.51
C GLY A 230 -8.83 -7.41 6.91
N ILE A 231 -7.77 -6.88 7.53
CA ILE A 231 -7.03 -5.72 6.98
C ILE A 231 -6.27 -6.10 5.71
N GLN A 232 -5.68 -7.30 5.67
CA GLN A 232 -5.00 -7.80 4.46
C GLN A 232 -6.00 -7.92 3.30
N GLU A 233 -7.16 -8.51 3.56
CA GLU A 233 -8.21 -8.65 2.55
C GLU A 233 -8.77 -7.29 2.13
N SER A 234 -8.97 -6.35 3.06
CA SER A 234 -9.37 -4.98 2.72
C SER A 234 -8.38 -4.31 1.76
N ALA A 235 -7.08 -4.41 2.07
CA ALA A 235 -6.02 -3.88 1.20
C ALA A 235 -6.01 -4.57 -0.18
N ARG A 236 -6.15 -5.90 -0.22
CA ARG A 236 -6.21 -6.66 -1.47
C ARG A 236 -7.41 -6.26 -2.33
N LEU A 237 -8.58 -6.08 -1.71
CA LEU A 237 -9.79 -5.63 -2.39
C LEU A 237 -9.62 -4.22 -2.96
N LEU A 238 -9.14 -3.27 -2.15
CA LEU A 238 -8.86 -1.90 -2.60
C LEU A 238 -7.88 -1.89 -3.78
N ASN A 239 -6.77 -2.63 -3.68
CA ASN A 239 -5.77 -2.74 -4.75
C ASN A 239 -6.28 -3.49 -6.00
N SER A 240 -7.40 -4.21 -5.91
CA SER A 240 -8.02 -4.86 -7.08
C SER A 240 -8.84 -3.90 -7.94
N VAL A 241 -9.20 -2.74 -7.39
CA VAL A 241 -9.99 -1.71 -8.09
C VAL A 241 -9.25 -0.39 -8.23
N LEU A 242 -8.25 -0.11 -7.38
CA LEU A 242 -7.41 1.08 -7.47
C LEU A 242 -5.95 0.71 -7.84
N PRO A 243 -5.43 1.23 -8.95
CA PRO A 243 -4.09 0.87 -9.45
C PRO A 243 -2.96 1.49 -8.63
N THR A 244 -3.21 2.57 -7.88
CA THR A 244 -2.22 3.24 -7.04
C THR A 244 -2.74 3.44 -5.62
N THR A 245 -1.85 3.67 -4.66
CA THR A 245 -2.17 3.88 -3.23
C THR A 245 -2.06 5.33 -2.79
N GLN A 246 -1.99 6.28 -3.72
CA GLN A 246 -1.90 7.69 -3.38
C GLN A 246 -3.32 8.25 -3.19
N TYR A 247 -3.75 8.30 -1.92
CA TYR A 247 -5.00 8.93 -1.50
C TYR A 247 -4.72 10.33 -0.97
N ASN A 248 -5.66 11.24 -1.14
CA ASN A 248 -5.60 12.55 -0.50
C ASN A 248 -6.40 12.48 0.80
N ILE A 249 -5.72 12.62 1.94
CA ILE A 249 -6.36 12.74 3.25
C ILE A 249 -6.80 14.20 3.43
N ILE A 250 -8.11 14.45 3.46
CA ILE A 250 -8.67 15.80 3.42
C ILE A 250 -9.05 16.30 4.82
N GLY A 251 -9.71 15.47 5.61
CA GLY A 251 -10.38 15.93 6.82
C GLY A 251 -10.33 14.92 7.96
N PRO A 252 -9.14 14.62 8.51
CA PRO A 252 -9.05 13.86 9.74
C PRO A 252 -9.61 14.69 10.91
N HIS A 253 -10.42 14.05 11.73
CA HIS A 253 -10.91 14.58 12.98
C HIS A 253 -10.65 13.56 14.08
N VAL A 254 -9.74 13.91 14.98
CA VAL A 254 -9.29 13.06 16.09
C VAL A 254 -9.90 13.58 17.37
N VAL A 255 -10.49 12.69 18.17
CA VAL A 255 -11.00 12.98 19.52
C VAL A 255 -10.14 12.22 20.53
N PRO A 256 -8.98 12.76 20.94
CA PRO A 256 -7.93 11.96 21.59
C PRO A 256 -8.36 11.28 22.89
N LYS A 257 -9.23 11.93 23.67
CA LYS A 257 -9.70 11.40 24.96
C LYS A 257 -10.72 10.27 24.83
N GLN A 258 -11.38 10.18 23.68
CA GLN A 258 -12.44 9.20 23.46
C GLN A 258 -12.01 8.09 22.49
N GLY A 259 -10.84 8.19 21.85
CA GLY A 259 -10.34 7.18 20.92
C GLY A 259 -10.94 7.24 19.51
N TRP A 260 -11.89 8.15 19.27
CA TRP A 260 -12.58 8.25 17.98
C TRP A 260 -11.74 9.03 16.99
N VAL A 261 -11.61 8.49 15.79
CA VAL A 261 -11.06 9.19 14.63
C VAL A 261 -12.02 9.02 13.46
N THR A 262 -12.31 10.09 12.75
CA THR A 262 -12.96 10.03 11.43
C THR A 262 -12.04 10.65 10.41
N GLU A 263 -11.97 10.08 9.24
CA GLU A 263 -11.14 10.50 8.14
C GLU A 263 -12.00 10.64 6.90
N ARG A 264 -11.88 11.78 6.22
CA ARG A 264 -12.35 11.92 4.84
C ARG A 264 -11.16 11.86 3.89
N TRP A 265 -11.27 11.04 2.86
CA TRP A 265 -10.27 10.89 1.82
C TRP A 265 -10.90 10.85 0.43
N GLU A 266 -10.09 11.16 -0.57
CA GLU A 266 -10.46 11.10 -1.98
C GLU A 266 -9.35 10.42 -2.80
N TYR A 267 -9.73 9.94 -3.98
CA TYR A 267 -8.83 9.34 -4.95
C TYR A 267 -9.19 9.81 -6.34
N HIS A 268 -8.19 10.20 -7.14
CA HIS A 268 -8.39 10.70 -8.49
C HIS A 268 -7.32 10.14 -9.43
N ASP A 269 -7.72 9.24 -10.33
CA ASP A 269 -6.85 8.68 -11.35
C ASP A 269 -7.38 8.97 -12.76
N LYS A 270 -6.79 9.98 -13.39
CA LYS A 270 -7.13 10.40 -14.76
C LYS A 270 -6.62 9.42 -15.83
N VAL A 271 -5.62 8.60 -15.52
CA VAL A 271 -5.05 7.64 -16.48
C VAL A 271 -6.01 6.46 -16.64
N HIS A 272 -6.56 5.98 -15.52
CA HIS A 272 -7.46 4.83 -15.50
C HIS A 272 -8.94 5.21 -15.44
N ASN A 273 -9.24 6.51 -15.42
CA ASN A 273 -10.60 7.05 -15.36
C ASN A 273 -11.39 6.60 -14.11
N LEU A 274 -10.72 6.63 -12.95
CA LEU A 274 -11.26 6.18 -11.66
C LEU A 274 -11.29 7.33 -10.65
N GLN A 275 -12.34 7.39 -9.83
CA GLN A 275 -12.41 8.31 -8.71
C GLN A 275 -13.12 7.74 -7.49
N VAL A 276 -12.72 8.25 -6.31
CA VAL A 276 -13.46 8.14 -5.04
C VAL A 276 -13.70 9.56 -4.55
N LEU A 277 -14.97 9.97 -4.49
CA LEU A 277 -15.34 11.35 -4.14
C LEU A 277 -15.48 11.59 -2.64
N ASP A 278 -15.96 10.59 -1.90
CA ASP A 278 -16.26 10.70 -0.46
C ASP A 278 -15.92 9.38 0.24
N GLY A 279 -14.63 9.04 0.27
CA GLY A 279 -14.14 8.00 1.16
C GLY A 279 -14.24 8.47 2.60
N ILE A 280 -14.88 7.68 3.46
CA ILE A 280 -15.01 7.98 4.89
C ILE A 280 -14.62 6.76 5.69
N ASP A 281 -13.57 6.93 6.48
CA ASP A 281 -13.08 5.92 7.40
C ASP A 281 -13.33 6.38 8.84
N THR A 282 -13.71 5.47 9.72
CA THR A 282 -13.90 5.73 11.14
C THR A 282 -13.19 4.68 11.95
N PHE A 283 -12.47 5.12 12.97
CA PHE A 283 -11.64 4.29 13.82
C PHE A 283 -12.04 4.47 15.28
N LEU A 284 -12.07 3.37 16.02
CA LEU A 284 -12.00 3.38 17.47
C LEU A 284 -10.63 2.86 17.89
N ILE A 285 -9.86 3.72 18.53
CA ILE A 285 -8.50 3.44 18.99
C ILE A 285 -8.51 3.37 20.51
N ASP A 286 -8.10 2.24 21.06
CA ASP A 286 -7.82 2.13 22.49
C ASP A 286 -6.50 2.85 22.78
N GLY A 287 -6.60 3.98 23.49
CA GLY A 287 -5.44 4.78 23.90
C GLY A 287 -4.55 4.11 24.96
N ASN A 288 -5.04 3.10 25.68
CA ASN A 288 -4.24 2.33 26.64
C ASN A 288 -3.40 1.27 25.91
N ALA A 289 -4.05 0.48 25.06
CA ALA A 289 -3.35 -0.51 24.24
C ALA A 289 -2.49 0.14 23.14
N GLY A 290 -2.90 1.31 22.63
CA GLY A 290 -2.30 1.96 21.47
C GLY A 290 -2.62 1.22 20.17
N LYS A 291 -3.87 0.76 20.01
CA LYS A 291 -4.33 -0.10 18.91
C LYS A 291 -5.71 0.30 18.40
N ILE A 292 -5.92 0.18 17.09
CA ILE A 292 -7.23 0.26 16.42
C ILE A 292 -7.98 -1.03 16.73
N GLU A 293 -9.17 -0.91 17.34
CA GLU A 293 -10.03 -2.04 17.72
C GLU A 293 -11.26 -2.18 16.83
N VAL A 294 -11.75 -1.06 16.31
CA VAL A 294 -12.87 -1.03 15.37
C VAL A 294 -12.51 -0.13 14.20
N MET A 295 -12.83 -0.58 12.98
CA MET A 295 -12.69 0.19 11.76
C MET A 295 -13.98 0.11 10.95
N LEU A 296 -14.47 1.25 10.49
CA LEU A 296 -15.58 1.34 9.53
C LEU A 296 -15.01 2.04 8.30
N ILE A 297 -14.93 1.34 7.18
CA ILE A 297 -14.50 1.90 5.89
C ILE A 297 -15.74 2.03 5.01
N ASN A 298 -15.93 3.20 4.41
CA ASN A 298 -16.99 3.44 3.45
C ASN A 298 -16.46 4.19 2.23
N TYR A 299 -16.49 3.53 1.07
CA TYR A 299 -16.23 4.19 -0.19
C TYR A 299 -16.90 3.48 -1.36
N ASN A 300 -17.16 4.25 -2.41
CA ASN A 300 -17.57 3.75 -3.71
C ASN A 300 -16.53 4.18 -4.76
N VAL A 301 -16.04 3.22 -5.53
CA VAL A 301 -15.23 3.49 -6.72
C VAL A 301 -16.16 3.70 -7.89
N TYR A 302 -15.98 4.82 -8.59
CA TYR A 302 -16.74 5.16 -9.77
C TYR A 302 -15.81 5.22 -10.98
N GLU A 303 -16.26 4.67 -12.11
CA GLU A 303 -15.73 5.06 -13.42
C GLU A 303 -16.12 6.51 -13.67
N MET A 304 -15.20 7.37 -14.11
CA MET A 304 -15.56 8.78 -14.33
C MET A 304 -16.47 8.93 -15.55
N GLU A 305 -17.75 9.18 -15.30
CA GLU A 305 -18.53 10.14 -16.10
C GLU A 305 -18.40 11.48 -15.37
N TRP A 306 -17.91 12.54 -16.05
CA TRP A 306 -17.76 13.85 -15.42
C TRP A 306 -19.11 14.34 -14.87
N VAL A 307 -19.29 14.27 -13.55
CA VAL A 307 -20.38 14.97 -12.88
C VAL A 307 -19.84 16.34 -12.50
N GLU A 308 -20.23 17.38 -13.24
CA GLU A 308 -20.06 18.76 -12.75
C GLU A 308 -20.94 18.91 -11.51
N ASP A 309 -20.35 18.82 -10.33
CA ASP A 309 -20.97 19.20 -9.08
C ASP A 309 -20.62 20.67 -8.80
N PRO A 310 -21.55 21.62 -9.04
CA PRO A 310 -21.29 23.04 -8.83
C PRO A 310 -21.15 23.43 -7.34
N GLU A 311 -21.50 22.55 -6.39
CA GLU A 311 -21.32 22.77 -4.95
C GLU A 311 -19.98 22.24 -4.42
N LYS A 312 -19.44 21.18 -5.03
CA LYS A 312 -18.08 20.71 -4.75
C LYS A 312 -17.09 21.56 -5.55
N GLY A 313 -16.51 22.55 -4.85
CA GLY A 313 -15.39 23.35 -5.36
C GLY A 313 -14.37 22.46 -6.09
N LYS A 314 -13.80 23.00 -7.17
CA LYS A 314 -12.89 22.32 -8.11
C LYS A 314 -12.00 21.30 -7.37
N PRO A 315 -11.87 20.05 -7.88
CA PRO A 315 -11.04 19.04 -7.24
C PRO A 315 -9.69 19.64 -6.87
N GLY A 316 -9.24 19.37 -5.63
CA GLY A 316 -7.94 19.80 -5.12
C GLY A 316 -6.82 19.40 -6.08
N PRO A 317 -5.62 19.99 -5.99
CA PRO A 317 -4.61 19.97 -7.05
C PRO A 317 -4.11 18.55 -7.38
N GLY A 318 -4.89 17.83 -8.19
CA GLY A 318 -4.50 16.64 -8.90
C GLY A 318 -3.53 17.06 -9.99
N LYS A 319 -2.24 16.87 -9.67
CA LYS A 319 -1.00 17.26 -10.35
C LYS A 319 -0.35 18.53 -9.82
N VAL A 320 0.77 18.36 -9.12
CA VAL A 320 1.93 19.23 -9.34
C VAL A 320 3.04 18.35 -9.96
N CYS A 321 3.20 18.46 -11.28
CA CYS A 321 4.31 17.88 -12.04
C CYS A 321 5.64 18.57 -11.69
N PRO A 322 6.80 17.94 -12.00
CA PRO A 322 8.11 18.51 -11.72
C PRO A 322 8.47 19.63 -12.71
N SER A 323 9.06 20.73 -12.20
CA SER A 323 10.33 21.29 -12.69
C SER A 323 10.63 22.61 -11.98
N ALA A 324 11.76 22.68 -11.29
CA ALA A 324 12.51 23.91 -11.13
C ALA A 324 13.89 23.71 -11.76
N LYS A 325 14.00 24.07 -13.03
CA LYS A 325 15.25 24.56 -13.61
C LYS A 325 14.93 25.88 -14.32
N ALA A 326 15.56 26.93 -13.84
CA ALA A 326 16.01 28.04 -14.66
C ALA A 326 17.54 27.97 -14.70
#